data_AF-A0AAU4C1A3-F1
#
_entry.id   AF-A0AAU4C1A3-F1
#
_cell.length_a   1.000
_cell.length_b   1.000
_cell.length_c   1.000
_cell.angle_alpha   90.00
_cell.angle_beta   90.00
_cell.angle_gamma   90.00
#
_symmetry.space_group_name_H-M   'P 1'
#
loop_
_entity.id
_entity.type
_entity.pdbx_description
1 polymer ?
#
loop_
_entity_poly.entity_id
_entity_poly.type
_entity_poly.pdbx_seq_one_letter_code
_entity_poly.pdbx_strand_id
1 'polypeptide(L)'
;MAYQAGGQRSVPRPVPEGPEAQAYLQDCAVYLEAVPFPSVVVDHRWDVVQSNAAFASLFRAVGPHPTALPGDNFLRFVLFHPDAPSVLGDHEAGWCLPMLAGFAAAVERHGHDHGLLAIRREIAQDPIMEAAYRYGLPHWIRAVGEGAAEHDGAVRPLVHPDPRWGATDCRIVEDTPRALRDMGYTRLTMVLREARPAPAARRTRAVRRSASHLSVVPAAEA
;
A
#
# COMPACT_ATOMS: atom_id res chain seq x y z
N MET A 1 18.67 8.47 25.79
CA MET A 1 17.99 8.32 27.09
C MET A 1 16.56 7.88 26.84
N ALA A 2 16.16 6.79 27.51
CA ALA A 2 14.82 6.27 27.78
C ALA A 2 13.71 6.41 26.72
N TYR A 3 13.53 5.36 25.91
CA TYR A 3 12.26 5.02 25.29
C TYR A 3 11.35 4.45 26.39
N GLN A 4 10.37 5.21 26.87
CA GLN A 4 9.37 4.68 27.80
C GLN A 4 8.38 3.81 27.02
N ALA A 5 8.53 2.50 27.23
CA ALA A 5 7.59 1.47 26.80
C ALA A 5 6.24 1.65 27.51
N GLY A 6 5.29 2.26 26.82
CA GLY A 6 3.87 2.12 27.14
C GLY A 6 3.38 0.82 26.54
N GLY A 7 3.31 -0.25 27.34
CA GLY A 7 2.67 -1.50 26.95
C GLY A 7 1.20 -1.22 26.60
N GLN A 8 0.89 -1.14 25.32
CA GLN A 8 -0.49 -1.03 24.85
C GLN A 8 -1.11 -2.42 24.85
N ARG A 9 -2.15 -2.55 25.68
CA ARG A 9 -3.08 -3.68 25.69
C ARG A 9 -3.59 -3.91 24.27
N SER A 10 -3.47 -5.13 23.78
CA SER A 10 -4.17 -5.62 22.60
C SER A 10 -5.65 -5.24 22.72
N VAL A 11 -6.10 -4.32 21.88
CA VAL A 11 -7.54 -4.02 21.77
C VAL A 11 -8.22 -5.33 21.35
N PRO A 12 -9.31 -5.76 22.00
CA PRO A 12 -10.02 -6.96 21.59
C PRO A 12 -10.41 -6.82 20.12
N ARG A 13 -9.93 -7.74 19.28
CA ARG A 13 -10.33 -7.80 17.88
C ARG A 13 -11.87 -7.92 17.84
N PRO A 14 -12.55 -7.21 16.91
CA PRO A 14 -13.98 -7.41 16.71
C PRO A 14 -14.22 -8.89 16.39
N VAL A 15 -14.77 -9.62 17.36
CA VAL A 15 -15.16 -11.02 17.19
C VAL A 15 -16.43 -11.01 16.34
N PRO A 16 -16.52 -11.85 15.29
CA PRO A 16 -17.73 -11.95 14.49
C PRO A 16 -18.91 -12.29 15.39
N GLU A 17 -20.01 -11.56 15.23
CA GLU A 17 -21.23 -11.76 16.02
C GLU A 17 -21.93 -13.07 15.61
N GLY A 18 -21.49 -14.18 16.19
CA GLY A 18 -22.21 -15.46 16.15
C GLY A 18 -21.41 -16.66 15.66
N PRO A 19 -21.80 -17.89 16.07
CA PRO A 19 -21.12 -19.13 15.66
C PRO A 19 -21.06 -19.34 14.14
N GLU A 20 -22.08 -18.91 13.40
CA GLU A 20 -22.14 -19.05 11.93
C GLU A 20 -21.13 -18.14 11.22
N ALA A 21 -20.97 -16.90 11.69
CA ALA A 21 -19.99 -15.96 11.16
C ALA A 21 -18.56 -16.47 11.38
N GLN A 22 -18.29 -17.05 12.56
CA GLN A 22 -17.01 -17.69 12.85
C GLN A 22 -16.74 -18.91 11.97
N ALA A 23 -17.75 -19.76 11.75
CA ALA A 23 -17.64 -20.92 10.85
C ALA A 23 -17.34 -20.48 9.42
N TYR A 24 -18.04 -19.45 8.92
CA TYR A 24 -17.79 -18.90 7.59
C TYR A 24 -16.37 -18.34 7.46
N LEU A 25 -15.86 -17.65 8.48
CA LEU A 25 -14.47 -17.18 8.47
C LEU A 25 -13.47 -18.33 8.49
N GLN A 26 -13.75 -19.43 9.19
CA GLN A 26 -12.92 -20.62 9.16
C GLN A 26 -12.87 -21.26 7.76
N ASP A 27 -14.02 -21.32 7.07
CA ASP A 27 -14.07 -21.78 5.68
C ASP A 27 -13.33 -20.82 4.74
N CYS A 28 -13.45 -19.52 4.97
CA CYS A 28 -12.65 -18.51 4.26
C CYS A 28 -11.16 -18.70 4.51
N ALA A 29 -10.73 -19.12 5.71
CA ALA A 29 -9.33 -19.42 6.02
C ALA A 29 -8.80 -20.53 5.11
N VAL A 30 -9.54 -21.64 5.02
CA VAL A 30 -9.19 -22.79 4.17
C VAL A 30 -9.11 -22.38 2.71
N TYR A 31 -10.09 -21.60 2.24
CA TYR A 31 -10.07 -21.06 0.88
C TYR A 31 -8.88 -20.12 0.64
N LEU A 32 -8.61 -19.20 1.56
CA LEU A 32 -7.52 -18.23 1.46
C LEU A 32 -6.16 -18.92 1.40
N GLU A 33 -5.97 -19.99 2.16
CA GLU A 33 -4.74 -20.78 2.18
C GLU A 33 -4.49 -21.54 0.87
N ALA A 34 -5.55 -21.89 0.13
CA ALA A 34 -5.42 -22.53 -1.18
C ALA A 34 -5.00 -21.56 -2.31
N VAL A 35 -5.09 -20.25 -2.08
CA VAL A 35 -4.70 -19.23 -3.07
C VAL A 35 -3.17 -19.10 -3.10
N PRO A 36 -2.49 -19.28 -4.25
CA PRO A 36 -1.03 -19.28 -4.34
C PRO A 36 -0.40 -17.88 -4.26
N PHE A 37 -1.22 -16.85 -4.08
CA PHE A 37 -0.83 -15.45 -4.06
C PHE A 37 -1.01 -14.86 -2.66
N PRO A 38 -0.17 -13.88 -2.25
CA PRO A 38 -0.33 -13.16 -0.99
C PRO A 38 -1.75 -12.63 -0.84
N SER A 39 -2.47 -13.13 0.16
CA SER A 39 -3.87 -12.78 0.37
C SER A 39 -4.17 -12.53 1.85
N VAL A 40 -5.03 -11.55 2.10
CA VAL A 40 -5.39 -11.07 3.43
C VAL A 40 -6.87 -10.68 3.47
N VAL A 41 -7.53 -10.91 4.60
CA VAL A 41 -8.87 -10.40 4.90
C VAL A 41 -8.72 -9.28 5.92
N VAL A 42 -9.30 -8.13 5.61
CA VAL A 42 -9.24 -6.93 6.43
C VAL A 42 -10.63 -6.37 6.72
N ASP A 43 -10.76 -5.63 7.82
CA ASP A 43 -11.95 -4.82 8.08
C ASP A 43 -11.88 -3.43 7.41
N HIS A 44 -12.88 -2.58 7.68
CA HIS A 44 -12.95 -1.21 7.15
C HIS A 44 -11.86 -0.26 7.69
N ARG A 45 -11.08 -0.69 8.68
CA ARG A 45 -9.91 0.02 9.24
C ARG A 45 -8.59 -0.57 8.77
N TRP A 46 -8.65 -1.53 7.85
CA TRP A 46 -7.53 -2.36 7.41
C TRP A 46 -6.90 -3.19 8.55
N ASP A 47 -7.61 -3.43 9.66
CA ASP A 47 -7.19 -4.40 10.66
C ASP A 47 -7.26 -5.79 10.03
N VAL A 48 -6.18 -6.56 10.15
CA VAL A 48 -6.06 -7.87 9.51
C VAL A 48 -6.77 -8.92 10.37
N VAL A 49 -7.77 -9.54 9.77
CA VAL A 49 -8.55 -10.61 10.40
C VAL A 49 -7.90 -11.97 10.12
N GLN A 50 -7.47 -12.19 8.87
CA GLN A 50 -6.82 -13.43 8.42
C GLN A 50 -5.81 -13.17 7.29
N SER A 51 -4.78 -13.99 7.18
CA SER A 51 -3.81 -13.95 6.09
C SER A 51 -3.33 -15.36 5.77
N ASN A 52 -3.00 -15.65 4.51
CA ASN A 52 -2.42 -16.94 4.14
C ASN A 52 -0.89 -16.99 4.30
N ALA A 53 -0.32 -18.19 4.16
CA ALA A 53 1.12 -18.39 4.22
C ALA A 53 1.91 -17.62 3.14
N ALA A 54 1.31 -17.37 1.96
CA ALA A 54 1.94 -16.57 0.92
C ALA A 54 2.11 -15.11 1.34
N PHE A 55 1.11 -14.54 2.02
CA PHE A 55 1.19 -13.20 2.61
C PHE A 55 2.25 -13.14 3.71
N ALA A 56 2.24 -14.10 4.64
CA ALA A 56 3.28 -14.18 5.67
C ALA A 56 4.68 -14.30 5.06
N SER A 57 4.83 -15.07 3.97
CA SER A 57 6.11 -15.26 3.27
C SER A 57 6.60 -14.00 2.55
N LEU A 58 5.67 -13.20 2.01
CA LEU A 58 5.97 -11.91 1.36
C LEU A 58 6.57 -10.93 2.38
N PHE A 59 5.98 -10.86 3.58
CA PHE A 59 6.38 -9.92 4.63
C PHE A 59 7.35 -10.51 5.67
N ARG A 60 7.89 -11.71 5.45
CA ARG A 60 8.72 -12.43 6.44
C ARG A 60 9.96 -11.68 6.94
N ALA A 61 10.47 -10.75 6.14
CA ALA A 61 11.68 -9.98 6.44
C ALA A 61 11.39 -8.67 7.17
N VAL A 62 10.11 -8.33 7.38
CA VAL A 62 9.68 -7.12 8.09
C VAL A 62 10.02 -7.26 9.57
N GLY A 63 10.73 -6.25 10.09
CA GLY A 63 11.09 -6.18 11.50
C GLY A 63 9.89 -6.00 12.43
N PRO A 64 10.06 -6.20 13.76
CA PRO A 64 9.00 -5.94 14.72
C PRO A 64 8.66 -4.44 14.77
N HIS A 65 7.37 -4.12 14.83
CA HIS A 65 6.87 -2.77 15.06
C HIS A 65 5.68 -2.81 16.02
N PRO A 66 5.53 -1.84 16.95
CA PRO A 66 4.50 -1.90 17.98
C PRO A 66 3.06 -1.89 17.43
N THR A 67 2.81 -1.24 16.31
CA THR A 67 1.44 -0.99 15.80
C THR A 67 1.26 -1.16 14.29
N ALA A 68 2.34 -1.43 13.54
CA ALA A 68 2.35 -1.33 12.07
C ALA A 68 2.85 -2.62 11.41
N LEU A 69 2.66 -3.76 12.08
CA LEU A 69 2.93 -5.05 11.46
C LEU A 69 1.91 -5.32 10.34
N PRO A 70 2.34 -5.85 9.18
CA PRO A 70 1.46 -6.07 8.03
C PRO A 70 0.36 -7.10 8.31
N GLY A 71 0.57 -7.99 9.30
CA GLY A 71 -0.43 -8.96 9.78
C GLY A 71 -1.33 -8.45 10.90
N ASP A 72 -1.16 -7.20 11.36
CA ASP A 72 -2.02 -6.58 12.37
C ASP A 72 -2.91 -5.50 11.76
N ASN A 73 -2.32 -4.53 11.04
CA ASN A 73 -3.06 -3.51 10.31
C ASN A 73 -2.31 -3.12 9.04
N PHE A 74 -2.88 -3.45 7.88
CA PHE A 74 -2.21 -3.28 6.60
C PHE A 74 -2.03 -1.79 6.24
N LEU A 75 -3.00 -0.93 6.55
CA LEU A 75 -2.90 0.51 6.33
C LEU A 75 -1.75 1.11 7.16
N ARG A 76 -1.66 0.77 8.45
CA ARG A 76 -0.56 1.25 9.31
C ARG A 76 0.78 0.75 8.82
N PHE A 77 0.87 -0.49 8.34
CA PHE A 77 2.10 -0.98 7.71
C PHE A 77 2.50 -0.10 6.54
N VAL A 78 1.58 0.19 5.60
CA VAL A 78 1.89 1.05 4.46
C VAL A 78 2.31 2.44 4.91
N LEU A 79 1.63 3.06 5.88
CA LEU A 79 1.87 4.46 6.23
C LEU A 79 3.06 4.66 7.17
N PHE A 80 3.32 3.75 8.12
CA PHE A 80 4.20 4.04 9.25
C PHE A 80 5.35 3.05 9.42
N HIS A 81 5.32 1.87 8.79
CA HIS A 81 6.38 0.89 8.99
C HIS A 81 7.65 1.28 8.21
N PRO A 82 8.83 1.36 8.84
CA PRO A 82 10.08 1.76 8.17
C PRO A 82 10.48 0.78 7.06
N ASP A 83 10.16 -0.51 7.21
CA ASP A 83 10.45 -1.53 6.19
C ASP A 83 9.42 -1.58 5.05
N ALA A 84 8.34 -0.78 5.07
CA ALA A 84 7.32 -0.83 4.01
C ALA A 84 7.92 -0.64 2.59
N PRO A 85 8.85 0.30 2.34
CA PRO A 85 9.48 0.45 1.03
C PRO A 85 10.36 -0.73 0.59
N SER A 86 10.73 -1.64 1.50
CA SER A 86 11.51 -2.85 1.15
C SER A 86 10.65 -3.94 0.49
N VAL A 87 9.32 -3.86 0.65
CA VAL A 87 8.35 -4.82 0.08
C VAL A 87 7.42 -4.12 -0.91
N LEU A 88 7.02 -2.89 -0.63
CA LEU A 88 6.13 -2.09 -1.45
C LEU A 88 6.96 -1.17 -2.35
N GLY A 89 7.15 -1.57 -3.61
CA GLY A 89 7.91 -0.78 -4.58
C GLY A 89 7.23 0.57 -4.86
N ASP A 90 8.00 1.56 -5.32
CA ASP A 90 7.53 2.95 -5.55
C ASP A 90 6.59 3.43 -4.42
N HIS A 91 7.03 3.25 -3.17
CA HIS A 91 6.17 3.24 -1.98
C HIS A 91 5.23 4.45 -1.89
N GLU A 92 5.74 5.66 -2.15
CA GLU A 92 4.97 6.90 -1.99
C GLU A 92 3.79 6.99 -2.99
N ALA A 93 4.08 6.95 -4.29
CA ALA A 93 3.08 7.11 -5.34
C ALA A 93 2.28 5.82 -5.60
N GLY A 94 2.96 4.68 -5.49
CA GLY A 94 2.41 3.35 -5.71
C GLY A 94 1.47 2.91 -4.61
N TRP A 95 1.76 3.21 -3.33
CA TRP A 95 1.03 2.65 -2.19
C TRP A 95 0.53 3.69 -1.17
N CYS A 96 1.39 4.59 -0.70
CA CYS A 96 1.07 5.51 0.39
C CYS A 96 -0.11 6.43 0.02
N LEU A 97 -0.03 7.14 -1.11
CA LEU A 97 -1.09 8.06 -1.54
C LEU A 97 -2.44 7.35 -1.83
N PRO A 98 -2.48 6.22 -2.54
CA PRO A 98 -3.71 5.43 -2.68
C PRO A 98 -4.31 4.97 -1.34
N MET A 99 -3.48 4.52 -0.39
CA MET A 99 -3.95 4.10 0.92
C MET A 99 -4.46 5.28 1.75
N LEU A 100 -3.83 6.47 1.64
CA LEU A 100 -4.35 7.70 2.23
C LEU A 100 -5.68 8.12 1.61
N ALA A 101 -5.87 7.93 0.31
CA ALA A 101 -7.13 8.20 -0.37
C ALA A 101 -8.26 7.30 0.14
N GLY A 102 -8.00 5.98 0.22
CA GLY A 102 -8.93 5.02 0.82
C GLY A 102 -9.26 5.36 2.28
N PHE A 103 -8.24 5.73 3.07
CA PHE A 103 -8.41 6.18 4.44
C PHE A 103 -9.29 7.45 4.55
N ALA A 104 -9.06 8.46 3.72
CA ALA A 104 -9.87 9.68 3.72
C ALA A 104 -11.35 9.37 3.44
N ALA A 105 -11.61 8.54 2.43
CA ALA A 105 -12.97 8.08 2.11
C ALA A 105 -13.59 7.23 3.24
N ALA A 106 -12.80 6.44 3.97
CA ALA A 106 -13.28 5.69 5.13
C ALA A 106 -13.63 6.62 6.31
N VAL A 107 -12.82 7.63 6.59
CA VAL A 107 -13.09 8.63 7.64
C VAL A 107 -14.35 9.43 7.33
N GLU A 108 -14.56 9.81 6.07
CA GLU A 108 -15.78 10.51 5.65
C GLU A 108 -17.04 9.65 5.85
N ARG A 109 -16.96 8.36 5.49
CA ARG A 109 -18.08 7.41 5.66
C ARG A 109 -18.34 7.02 7.11
N HIS A 110 -17.29 6.96 7.93
CA HIS A 110 -17.32 6.44 9.30
C HIS A 110 -16.76 7.46 10.31
N GLY A 111 -17.25 8.70 10.28
CA GLY A 111 -16.68 9.84 11.03
C GLY A 111 -16.64 9.71 12.56
N HIS A 112 -17.37 8.76 13.15
CA HIS A 112 -17.36 8.47 14.60
C HIS A 112 -16.54 7.24 14.97
N ASP A 113 -15.88 6.60 14.00
CA ASP A 113 -15.08 5.42 14.24
C ASP A 113 -13.78 5.77 14.99
N HIS A 114 -13.70 5.33 16.25
CA HIS A 114 -12.55 5.64 17.10
C HIS A 114 -11.22 5.06 16.60
N GLY A 115 -11.25 3.95 15.85
CA GLY A 115 -10.07 3.33 15.25
C GLY A 115 -9.50 4.16 14.11
N LEU A 116 -10.37 4.60 13.19
CA LEU A 116 -9.98 5.52 12.11
C LEU A 116 -9.52 6.87 12.66
N LEU A 117 -10.18 7.39 13.70
CA LEU A 117 -9.75 8.62 14.37
C LEU A 117 -8.40 8.46 15.09
N ALA A 118 -8.05 7.26 15.55
CA ALA A 118 -6.71 6.99 16.09
C ALA A 118 -5.65 7.06 14.99
N ILE A 119 -5.89 6.44 13.83
CA ILE A 119 -5.00 6.53 12.66
C ILE A 119 -4.87 7.99 12.21
N ARG A 120 -5.97 8.77 12.19
CA ARG A 120 -5.92 10.20 11.85
C ARG A 120 -5.01 10.98 12.79
N ARG A 121 -4.99 10.66 14.08
CA ARG A 121 -4.09 11.27 15.08
C ARG A 121 -2.64 10.85 14.86
N GLU A 122 -2.39 9.59 14.53
CA GLU A 122 -1.05 9.09 14.17
C GLU A 122 -0.52 9.86 12.94
N ILE A 123 -1.33 10.02 11.89
CA ILE A 123 -1.02 10.86 10.71
C ILE A 123 -0.67 12.30 11.14
N ALA A 124 -1.46 12.90 12.04
CA ALA A 124 -1.23 14.27 12.51
C ALA A 124 0.06 14.47 13.31
N GLN A 125 0.59 13.41 13.91
CA GLN A 125 1.80 13.46 14.73
C GLN A 125 3.08 13.40 13.88
N ASP A 126 2.99 12.88 12.66
CA ASP A 126 4.08 12.88 11.69
C ASP A 126 3.93 14.08 10.74
N PRO A 127 4.83 15.09 10.77
CA PRO A 127 4.73 16.27 9.92
C PRO A 127 4.76 15.96 8.41
N ILE A 128 5.49 14.92 8.00
CA ILE A 128 5.59 14.52 6.59
C ILE A 128 4.27 13.86 6.17
N MET A 129 3.75 12.93 6.98
CA MET A 129 2.49 12.26 6.70
C MET A 129 1.30 13.23 6.74
N GLU A 130 1.29 14.17 7.69
CA GLU A 130 0.25 15.20 7.77
C GLU A 130 0.29 16.13 6.54
N ALA A 131 1.48 16.47 6.04
CA ALA A 131 1.62 17.25 4.81
C ALA A 131 1.17 16.45 3.58
N ALA A 132 1.52 15.15 3.51
CA ALA A 132 1.04 14.25 2.47
C ALA A 132 -0.49 14.15 2.49
N TYR A 133 -1.11 13.99 3.65
CA TYR A 133 -2.57 13.91 3.79
C TYR A 133 -3.28 15.23 3.44
N ARG A 134 -2.82 16.38 3.98
CA ARG A 134 -3.49 17.67 3.79
C ARG A 134 -3.26 18.29 2.41
N TYR A 135 -2.06 18.13 1.85
CA TYR A 135 -1.64 18.87 0.66
C TYR A 135 -1.27 17.94 -0.50
N GLY A 136 -0.55 16.84 -0.21
CA GLY A 136 -0.12 15.87 -1.22
C GLY A 136 -1.30 15.12 -1.87
N LEU A 137 -2.18 14.56 -1.06
CA LEU A 137 -3.31 13.75 -1.48
C LEU A 137 -4.27 14.53 -2.40
N PRO A 138 -4.74 15.76 -2.07
CA PRO A 138 -5.58 16.52 -2.99
C PRO A 138 -4.89 16.84 -4.33
N HIS A 139 -3.58 17.09 -4.32
CA HIS A 139 -2.84 17.32 -5.56
C HIS A 139 -2.74 16.05 -6.39
N TRP A 140 -2.43 14.92 -5.76
CA TRP A 140 -2.35 13.62 -6.39
C TRP A 140 -3.70 13.22 -7.02
N ILE A 141 -4.81 13.30 -6.29
CA ILE A 141 -6.15 13.00 -6.82
C ILE A 141 -6.46 13.83 -8.08
N ARG A 142 -6.12 15.14 -8.08
CA ARG A 142 -6.30 15.99 -9.27
C ARG A 142 -5.45 15.56 -10.45
N ALA A 143 -4.27 14.98 -10.21
CA ALA A 143 -3.35 14.55 -11.25
C ALA A 143 -3.72 13.18 -11.84
N VAL A 144 -4.16 12.23 -11.01
CA VAL A 144 -4.42 10.83 -11.42
C VAL A 144 -5.90 10.45 -11.53
N GLY A 145 -6.81 11.31 -11.05
CA GLY A 145 -8.26 11.08 -11.04
C GLY A 145 -8.75 10.36 -9.78
N GLU A 146 -10.04 10.52 -9.47
CA GLU A 146 -10.67 9.92 -8.27
C GLU A 146 -10.63 8.39 -8.27
N GLY A 147 -10.72 7.77 -9.45
CA GLY A 147 -10.62 6.31 -9.60
C GLY A 147 -9.24 5.72 -9.25
N ALA A 148 -8.20 6.55 -9.10
CA ALA A 148 -6.88 6.05 -8.69
C ALA A 148 -6.82 5.59 -7.23
N ALA A 149 -7.79 6.02 -6.42
CA ALA A 149 -8.01 5.56 -5.05
C ALA A 149 -8.64 4.16 -4.99
N GLU A 150 -9.23 3.68 -6.10
CA GLU A 150 -9.75 2.33 -6.16
C GLU A 150 -8.60 1.33 -6.03
N HIS A 151 -8.79 0.39 -5.12
CA HIS A 151 -7.84 -0.66 -4.86
C HIS A 151 -8.06 -1.82 -5.84
N ASP A 152 -9.32 -2.22 -6.09
CA ASP A 152 -9.61 -3.32 -6.98
C ASP A 152 -9.15 -3.07 -8.42
N GLY A 153 -8.49 -4.06 -9.00
CA GLY A 153 -7.92 -3.98 -10.34
C GLY A 153 -6.64 -3.15 -10.46
N ALA A 154 -6.26 -2.40 -9.42
CA ALA A 154 -5.06 -1.56 -9.44
C ALA A 154 -3.80 -2.41 -9.60
N VAL A 155 -2.83 -1.91 -10.37
CA VAL A 155 -1.51 -2.51 -10.50
C VAL A 155 -0.52 -1.71 -9.68
N ARG A 156 0.20 -2.39 -8.78
CA ARG A 156 1.05 -1.78 -7.77
C ARG A 156 2.44 -2.44 -7.81
N PRO A 157 3.53 -1.66 -7.77
CA PRO A 157 4.89 -2.22 -7.73
C PRO A 157 5.17 -2.92 -6.40
N LEU A 158 5.84 -4.06 -6.44
CA LEU A 158 6.12 -4.95 -5.31
C LEU A 158 7.54 -5.49 -5.41
N VAL A 159 8.23 -5.60 -4.29
CA VAL A 159 9.53 -6.27 -4.17
C VAL A 159 9.30 -7.61 -3.49
N HIS A 160 9.24 -8.67 -4.29
CA HIS A 160 9.03 -10.02 -3.80
C HIS A 160 10.36 -10.63 -3.32
N PRO A 161 10.38 -11.29 -2.15
CA PRO A 161 11.61 -11.79 -1.53
C PRO A 161 12.16 -13.07 -2.17
N ASP A 162 11.43 -13.66 -3.13
CA ASP A 162 11.97 -14.67 -4.06
C ASP A 162 12.63 -13.94 -5.24
N PRO A 163 13.95 -14.12 -5.48
CA PRO A 163 14.68 -13.47 -6.56
C PRO A 163 14.14 -13.74 -7.96
N ARG A 164 13.37 -14.81 -8.16
CA ARG A 164 12.71 -15.11 -9.44
C ARG A 164 11.70 -14.02 -9.82
N TRP A 165 11.08 -13.41 -8.82
CA TRP A 165 10.16 -12.29 -8.97
C TRP A 165 10.88 -10.96 -8.76
N GLY A 166 11.65 -10.84 -7.66
CA GLY A 166 12.37 -9.60 -7.33
C GLY A 166 11.46 -8.37 -7.35
N ALA A 167 11.91 -7.27 -7.94
CA ALA A 167 11.06 -6.12 -8.24
C ALA A 167 10.10 -6.47 -9.39
N THR A 168 8.81 -6.45 -9.11
CA THR A 168 7.74 -6.80 -10.04
C THR A 168 6.51 -5.92 -9.81
N ASP A 169 5.43 -6.17 -10.54
CA ASP A 169 4.11 -5.59 -10.27
C ASP A 169 3.16 -6.67 -9.74
N CYS A 170 2.23 -6.27 -8.86
CA CYS A 170 1.09 -7.08 -8.48
C CYS A 170 -0.21 -6.38 -8.89
N ARG A 171 -1.22 -7.16 -9.28
CA ARG A 171 -2.60 -6.67 -9.37
C ARG A 171 -3.28 -6.92 -8.03
N ILE A 172 -3.90 -5.89 -7.49
CA ILE A 172 -4.80 -6.02 -6.35
C ILE A 172 -6.14 -6.52 -6.89
N VAL A 173 -6.62 -7.62 -6.31
CA VAL A 173 -7.98 -8.11 -6.53
C VAL A 173 -8.69 -8.03 -5.20
N GLU A 174 -9.74 -7.22 -5.14
CA GLU A 174 -10.64 -7.17 -3.99
C GLU A 174 -11.81 -8.12 -4.22
N ASP A 175 -12.12 -8.92 -3.21
CA ASP A 175 -13.33 -9.73 -3.19
C ASP A 175 -14.07 -9.51 -1.87
N THR A 176 -15.30 -9.03 -1.98
CA THR A 176 -16.18 -8.80 -0.84
C THR A 176 -17.49 -9.57 -1.08
N PRO A 177 -17.48 -10.92 -0.96
CA PRO A 177 -18.68 -11.72 -1.00
C PRO A 177 -19.68 -11.22 0.04
N ARG A 178 -20.98 -11.44 -0.19
CA ARG A 178 -22.05 -10.89 0.64
C ARG A 178 -21.81 -11.14 2.14
N ALA A 179 -21.43 -12.36 2.52
CA ALA A 179 -21.14 -12.69 3.91
C ALA A 179 -19.97 -11.90 4.51
N LEU A 180 -18.87 -11.68 3.77
CA LEU A 180 -17.79 -10.80 4.23
C LEU A 180 -18.25 -9.35 4.33
N ARG A 181 -19.02 -8.87 3.36
CA ARG A 181 -19.58 -7.52 3.35
C ARG A 181 -20.48 -7.25 4.55
N ASP A 182 -21.36 -8.20 4.87
CA ASP A 182 -22.28 -8.12 6.00
C ASP A 182 -21.52 -8.07 7.34
N MET A 183 -20.30 -8.62 7.40
CA MET A 183 -19.37 -8.52 8.53
C MET A 183 -18.42 -7.30 8.47
N GLY A 184 -18.48 -6.48 7.42
CA GLY A 184 -17.57 -5.34 7.24
C GLY A 184 -16.15 -5.72 6.80
N TYR A 185 -15.98 -6.91 6.22
CA TYR A 185 -14.69 -7.42 5.76
C TYR A 185 -14.55 -7.42 4.25
N THR A 186 -13.32 -7.25 3.78
CA THR A 186 -12.90 -7.39 2.38
C THR A 186 -11.67 -8.28 2.29
N ARG A 187 -11.65 -9.18 1.30
CA ARG A 187 -10.44 -9.94 0.96
C ARG A 187 -9.65 -9.18 -0.09
N LEU A 188 -8.34 -9.04 0.13
CA LEU A 188 -7.37 -8.49 -0.81
C LEU A 188 -6.42 -9.60 -1.24
N THR A 189 -6.19 -9.76 -2.54
CA THR A 189 -5.19 -10.67 -3.10
C THR A 189 -4.23 -9.92 -4.02
N MET A 190 -2.92 -10.08 -3.80
CA MET A 190 -1.86 -9.50 -4.62
C MET A 190 -1.41 -10.52 -5.69
N VAL A 191 -2.05 -10.49 -6.85
CA VAL A 191 -1.71 -11.39 -7.97
C VAL A 191 -0.43 -10.90 -8.63
N LEU A 192 0.67 -11.63 -8.43
CA LEU A 192 1.97 -11.30 -9.05
C LEU A 192 1.85 -11.37 -10.57
N ARG A 193 2.32 -10.32 -11.24
CA ARG A 193 2.44 -10.29 -12.69
C ARG A 193 3.88 -10.61 -13.05
N GLU A 194 4.08 -11.42 -14.07
CA GLU A 194 5.42 -11.57 -14.64
C GLU A 194 5.87 -10.21 -15.16
N ALA A 195 7.11 -9.82 -14.85
CA ALA A 195 7.75 -8.66 -15.41
C ALA A 195 7.79 -8.84 -16.93
N ARG A 196 6.82 -8.25 -17.64
CA ARG A 196 6.84 -8.22 -19.09
C ARG A 196 8.13 -7.48 -19.46
N PRO A 197 9.06 -8.06 -20.25
CA PRO A 197 10.28 -7.37 -20.62
C PRO A 197 9.89 -6.01 -21.17
N ALA A 198 10.40 -4.94 -20.55
CA ALA A 198 10.14 -3.59 -20.98
C ALA A 198 10.36 -3.54 -22.49
N PRO A 199 9.42 -3.00 -23.29
CA PRO A 199 9.66 -2.84 -24.71
C PRO A 199 10.95 -2.03 -24.83
N ALA A 200 12.00 -2.67 -25.37
CA ALA A 200 13.32 -2.09 -25.47
C ALA A 200 13.15 -0.66 -25.97
N ALA A 201 13.52 0.32 -25.13
CA ALA A 201 13.42 1.72 -25.48
C ALA A 201 14.06 1.86 -26.85
N ARG A 202 13.23 2.12 -27.86
CA ARG A 202 13.63 2.19 -29.25
C ARG A 202 14.73 3.23 -29.27
N ARG A 203 16.00 2.78 -29.36
CA ARG A 203 17.19 3.64 -29.27
C ARG A 203 16.91 4.84 -30.15
N THR A 204 16.56 5.97 -29.54
CA THR A 204 16.46 7.24 -30.24
C THR A 204 17.87 7.49 -30.72
N ARG A 205 18.06 7.22 -32.00
CA ARG A 205 19.30 7.40 -32.76
C ARG A 205 19.82 8.78 -32.35
N ALA A 206 20.91 8.79 -31.59
CA ALA A 206 21.55 10.01 -31.14
C ALA A 206 21.84 10.85 -32.38
N VAL A 207 21.06 11.90 -32.58
CA VAL A 207 21.40 12.97 -33.51
C VAL A 207 22.63 13.62 -32.90
N ARG A 208 23.78 13.37 -33.52
CA ARG A 208 25.05 14.04 -33.23
C ARG A 208 24.78 15.54 -33.20
N ARG A 209 24.74 16.13 -32.01
CA ARG A 209 24.80 17.59 -31.84
C ARG A 209 26.19 18.04 -32.24
N SER A 210 26.26 18.79 -33.34
CA SER A 210 27.42 19.57 -33.76
C SER A 210 27.80 20.54 -32.65
N ALA A 211 29.10 20.60 -32.35
CA ALA A 211 29.71 21.56 -31.45
C ALA A 211 29.40 23.00 -31.89
N SER A 212 28.73 23.75 -31.03
CA SER A 212 28.61 25.20 -31.14
C SER A 212 29.93 25.84 -30.71
N HIS A 213 30.81 26.09 -31.67
CA HIS A 213 31.98 26.95 -31.46
C HIS A 213 31.54 28.42 -31.60
N LEU A 214 31.70 29.19 -30.54
CA LEU A 214 31.64 30.65 -30.57
C LEU A 214 32.73 31.17 -31.53
N SER A 215 32.34 31.99 -32.50
CA SER A 215 33.25 32.67 -33.43
C SER A 215 33.38 34.14 -33.01
N VAL A 216 34.64 34.57 -32.82
CA VAL A 216 35.04 35.94 -32.52
C VAL A 216 35.12 36.75 -33.82
N VAL A 217 34.56 37.96 -33.82
CA VAL A 217 34.62 38.92 -34.94
C VAL A 217 35.80 39.88 -34.71
N PRO A 218 36.71 40.12 -35.67
CA PRO A 218 37.74 41.14 -35.53
C PRO A 218 37.19 42.55 -35.80
N ALA A 219 37.66 43.53 -35.03
CA ALA A 219 37.35 44.95 -35.20
C ALA A 219 38.09 45.54 -36.41
N ALA A 220 37.41 46.36 -37.19
CA ALA A 220 37.98 47.09 -38.33
C ALA A 220 38.84 48.27 -37.84
N GLU A 221 40.05 48.39 -38.40
CA GLU A 221 40.97 49.52 -38.21
C GLU A 221 40.39 50.83 -38.76
N ALA A 222 40.72 51.92 -38.07
CA ALA A 222 40.73 53.29 -38.58
C ALA A 222 42.02 53.96 -38.11
#